data_AF-A0A075SM02-F1
#
_entry.id   AF-A0A075SM02-F1
#
_cell.length_a   1.000
_cell.length_b   1.000
_cell.length_c   1.000
_cell.angle_alpha   90.00
_cell.angle_beta   90.00
_cell.angle_gamma   90.00
#
_symmetry.space_group_name_H-M   'P 1'
#
loop_
_entity.id
_entity.type
_entity.pdbx_description
1 polymer ?
#
loop_
_entity_poly.entity_id
_entity_poly.type
_entity_poly.pdbx_seq_one_letter_code
_entity_poly.pdbx_strand_id
1 'polypeptide(L)'
;MHEIINVNLNDNQEPVVSGRQLHEALGVNSNYTTWFDRMTEYGFVEGQDFLPNLEKSTGGRRAVDHVIKLDMAKEIAMIQRTDRGKQVRQYFIQIEKDFNSPEKIMARALLLADKKIASLTTQNQQLEQELEVAREQTRYLNVILDSKDPILITQIAQDYGMSAKQFNKTLKELGVQRFVNGQWILYRLYQGKGYIASKTFTYEDRTGAVRTKINTVWTQKGRLFLYELLAKEDILPLIERE
;
A
#
# COMPACT_ATOMS: atom_id res chain seq x y z
N MET A 1 31.55 -0.07 37.50
CA MET A 1 30.70 -1.25 37.81
C MET A 1 31.25 -2.39 36.98
N HIS A 2 31.48 -3.58 37.53
CA HIS A 2 32.04 -4.70 36.75
C HIS A 2 30.93 -5.33 35.92
N GLU A 3 31.08 -5.33 34.60
CA GLU A 3 30.15 -5.96 33.66
C GLU A 3 30.15 -7.47 33.88
N ILE A 4 29.00 -8.04 34.26
CA ILE A 4 28.88 -9.49 34.54
C ILE A 4 28.45 -10.24 33.29
N ILE A 5 27.52 -9.67 32.50
CA ILE A 5 26.91 -10.25 31.30
C ILE A 5 26.65 -9.11 30.31
N ASN A 6 26.88 -9.32 29.02
CA ASN A 6 26.58 -8.31 28.01
C ASN A 6 25.07 -8.26 27.73
N VAL A 7 24.47 -7.06 27.77
CA VAL A 7 23.05 -6.82 27.47
C VAL A 7 22.93 -6.02 26.18
N ASN A 8 22.29 -6.62 25.18
CA ASN A 8 22.05 -6.03 23.87
C ASN A 8 20.60 -5.54 23.72
N LEU A 9 20.33 -4.78 22.66
CA LEU A 9 18.99 -4.34 22.29
C LEU A 9 18.50 -5.11 21.06
N ASN A 10 17.26 -5.60 21.10
CA ASN A 10 16.62 -6.19 19.91
C ASN A 10 16.05 -5.11 18.97
N ASP A 11 15.43 -5.52 17.87
CA ASP A 11 14.83 -4.62 16.87
C ASP A 11 13.73 -3.70 17.45
N ASN A 12 13.03 -4.18 18.49
CA ASN A 12 12.03 -3.44 19.25
C ASN A 12 12.64 -2.56 20.36
N GLN A 13 13.97 -2.49 20.42
CA GLN A 13 14.76 -1.81 21.44
C GLN A 13 14.58 -2.36 22.86
N GLU A 14 14.18 -3.62 23.03
CA GLU A 14 14.08 -4.29 24.34
C GLU A 14 15.43 -4.90 24.74
N PRO A 15 15.76 -4.96 26.04
CA PRO A 15 17.03 -5.51 26.52
C PRO A 15 16.99 -7.04 26.50
N VAL A 16 18.00 -7.64 25.86
CA VAL A 16 18.14 -9.09 25.71
C VAL A 16 19.55 -9.55 26.07
N VAL A 17 19.67 -10.80 26.51
CA VAL A 17 20.93 -11.41 26.94
C VAL A 17 21.13 -12.76 26.26
N SER A 18 22.39 -13.17 26.10
CA SER A 18 22.69 -14.55 25.67
C SER A 18 22.46 -15.52 26.82
N GLY A 19 21.69 -16.58 26.54
CA GLY A 19 21.44 -17.65 27.50
C GLY A 19 22.73 -18.36 27.90
N ARG A 20 23.66 -18.56 26.97
CA ARG A 20 24.95 -19.17 27.28
C ARG A 20 25.79 -18.28 28.21
N GLN A 21 25.83 -16.98 27.97
CA GLN A 21 26.52 -16.05 28.88
C GLN A 21 25.89 -16.05 30.29
N LEU A 22 24.55 -16.11 30.36
CA LEU A 22 23.85 -16.24 31.63
C LEU A 22 24.21 -17.54 32.36
N HIS A 23 24.24 -18.67 31.64
CA HIS A 23 24.63 -19.97 32.19
C HIS A 23 26.05 -19.95 32.77
N GLU A 24 27.01 -19.41 32.01
CA GLU A 24 28.41 -19.27 32.42
C GLU A 24 28.54 -18.34 33.63
N ALA A 25 27.85 -17.20 33.62
CA ALA A 25 27.87 -16.23 34.71
C ALA A 25 27.29 -16.79 36.01
N LEU A 26 26.26 -17.65 35.93
CA LEU A 26 25.65 -18.31 37.07
C LEU A 26 26.52 -19.45 37.65
N GLY A 27 27.51 -19.96 36.90
CA GLY A 27 28.41 -21.02 37.34
C GLY A 27 27.71 -22.37 37.53
N VAL A 28 26.74 -22.68 36.67
CA VAL A 28 25.97 -23.93 36.75
C VAL A 28 26.81 -25.10 36.20
N ASN A 29 26.81 -26.23 36.92
CA ASN A 29 27.64 -27.40 36.58
C ASN A 29 27.08 -28.27 35.44
N SER A 30 25.76 -28.24 35.20
CA SER A 30 25.15 -28.99 34.09
C SER A 30 25.56 -28.39 32.74
N ASN A 31 25.54 -29.20 31.68
CA ASN A 31 25.70 -28.68 30.32
C ASN A 31 24.55 -27.71 29.96
N TYR A 32 24.87 -26.72 29.11
CA TYR A 32 23.95 -25.65 28.73
C TYR A 32 22.61 -26.16 28.19
N THR A 33 22.61 -27.14 27.28
CA THR A 33 21.38 -27.65 26.67
C THR A 33 20.42 -28.22 27.71
N THR A 34 20.88 -29.16 28.54
CA THR A 34 20.04 -29.76 29.58
C THR A 34 19.65 -28.76 30.66
N TRP A 35 20.51 -27.78 30.96
CA TRP A 35 20.13 -26.69 31.84
C TRP A 35 19.00 -25.85 31.24
N PHE A 36 19.15 -25.43 29.99
CA PHE A 36 18.20 -24.54 29.32
C PHE A 36 16.84 -25.22 29.12
N ASP A 37 16.83 -26.49 28.71
CA ASP A 37 15.60 -27.28 28.57
C ASP A 37 14.81 -27.26 29.89
N ARG A 38 15.48 -27.51 31.04
CA ARG A 38 14.84 -27.39 32.37
C ARG A 38 14.39 -25.97 32.69
N MET A 39 15.11 -24.94 32.24
CA MET A 39 14.70 -23.55 32.49
C MET A 39 13.40 -23.23 31.75
N THR A 40 13.21 -23.75 30.53
CA THR A 40 11.97 -23.54 29.76
C THR A 40 10.74 -24.19 30.40
N GLU A 41 10.91 -25.24 31.20
CA GLU A 41 9.81 -25.91 31.93
C GLU A 41 9.16 -25.03 33.02
N TYR A 42 9.79 -23.93 33.42
CA TYR A 42 9.24 -22.99 34.41
C TYR A 42 8.16 -22.04 33.86
N GLY A 43 7.69 -22.27 32.63
CA GLY A 43 6.57 -21.53 32.05
C GLY A 43 6.97 -20.44 31.04
N PHE A 44 8.22 -20.45 30.57
CA PHE A 44 8.67 -19.53 29.51
C PHE A 44 8.25 -20.03 28.13
N VAL A 45 7.89 -19.09 27.24
CA VAL A 45 7.35 -19.38 25.91
C VAL A 45 8.34 -18.96 24.82
N GLU A 46 8.68 -19.89 23.92
CA GLU A 46 9.50 -19.60 22.74
C GLU A 46 8.79 -18.58 21.83
N GLY A 47 9.52 -17.57 21.38
CA GLY A 47 8.98 -16.44 20.61
C GLY A 47 8.45 -15.29 21.45
N GLN A 48 8.23 -15.49 22.76
CA GLN A 48 7.85 -14.43 23.69
C GLN A 48 8.98 -14.07 24.64
N ASP A 49 9.55 -15.06 25.33
CA ASP A 49 10.56 -14.87 26.39
C ASP A 49 11.98 -15.14 25.89
N PHE A 50 12.12 -16.05 24.92
CA PHE A 50 13.39 -16.40 24.30
C PHE A 50 13.22 -16.78 22.83
N LEU A 51 14.31 -16.67 22.07
CA LEU A 51 14.43 -17.08 20.68
C LEU A 51 15.74 -17.86 20.48
N PRO A 52 15.74 -18.93 19.66
CA PRO A 52 17.00 -19.59 19.30
C PRO A 52 17.90 -18.61 18.54
N ASN A 53 19.16 -18.49 18.97
CA ASN A 53 20.14 -17.67 18.26
C ASN A 53 20.57 -18.39 16.99
N LEU A 54 20.15 -17.89 15.82
CA LEU A 54 20.27 -18.55 14.52
C LEU A 54 21.48 -18.14 13.65
N GLU A 55 22.51 -17.50 14.22
CA GLU A 55 23.75 -17.14 13.49
C GLU A 55 24.34 -18.26 12.60
N LYS A 56 24.93 -17.87 11.46
CA LYS A 56 25.48 -18.78 10.44
C LYS A 56 26.79 -19.42 10.95
N SER A 57 26.90 -20.74 10.84
CA SER A 57 28.12 -21.48 11.20
C SER A 57 29.20 -21.32 10.12
N THR A 58 30.45 -21.16 10.54
CA THR A 58 31.66 -21.27 9.71
C THR A 58 32.23 -22.70 9.62
N GLY A 59 31.55 -23.69 10.21
CA GLY A 59 31.86 -25.13 10.11
C GLY A 59 31.51 -25.94 11.38
N GLY A 60 31.00 -27.17 11.22
CA GLY A 60 30.73 -28.13 12.32
C GLY A 60 29.28 -28.15 12.85
N ARG A 61 29.01 -29.03 13.84
CA ARG A 61 27.69 -29.13 14.50
C ARG A 61 27.46 -27.89 15.35
N ARG A 62 26.36 -27.18 15.08
CA ARG A 62 25.97 -25.94 15.76
C ARG A 62 25.86 -26.13 17.29
N ALA A 63 26.50 -25.25 18.05
CA ALA A 63 26.19 -25.08 19.46
C ALA A 63 24.85 -24.34 19.59
N VAL A 64 23.88 -24.93 20.27
CA VAL A 64 22.60 -24.27 20.56
C VAL A 64 22.87 -23.14 21.56
N ASP A 65 22.39 -21.94 21.24
CA ASP A 65 22.34 -20.77 22.13
C ASP A 65 21.00 -20.06 21.89
N HIS A 66 20.57 -19.27 22.87
CA HIS A 66 19.29 -18.57 22.86
C HIS A 66 19.48 -17.12 23.25
N VAL A 67 18.74 -16.23 22.59
CA VAL A 67 18.56 -14.85 23.01
C VAL A 67 17.37 -14.82 23.96
N ILE A 68 17.56 -14.30 25.17
CA ILE A 68 16.57 -14.30 26.24
C ILE A 68 16.23 -12.86 26.64
N LYS A 69 14.96 -12.56 26.91
CA LYS A 69 14.55 -11.27 27.46
C LYS A 69 15.08 -11.06 28.88
N LEU A 70 15.32 -9.80 29.24
CA LEU A 70 15.83 -9.45 30.57
C LEU A 70 14.91 -9.95 31.71
N ASP A 71 13.59 -10.01 31.49
CA ASP A 71 12.63 -10.53 32.46
C ASP A 71 12.85 -12.01 32.79
N MET A 72 12.89 -12.87 31.77
CA MET A 72 13.23 -14.29 31.94
C MET A 72 14.61 -14.47 32.58
N ALA A 73 15.60 -13.66 32.20
CA ALA A 73 16.94 -13.74 32.79
C ALA A 73 16.96 -13.41 34.29
N LYS A 74 16.17 -12.43 34.74
CA LYS A 74 15.98 -12.10 36.17
C LYS A 74 15.35 -13.26 36.93
N GLU A 75 14.34 -13.91 36.37
CA GLU A 75 13.66 -15.05 36.97
C GLU A 75 14.59 -16.26 37.09
N ILE A 76 15.32 -16.60 36.02
CA ILE A 76 16.31 -17.67 36.03
C ILE A 76 17.38 -17.43 37.11
N ALA A 77 17.89 -16.20 37.23
CA ALA A 77 18.86 -15.85 38.26
C ALA A 77 18.27 -15.98 39.68
N MET A 78 16.96 -15.75 39.85
CA MET A 78 16.26 -15.93 41.12
C MET A 78 16.06 -17.40 41.50
N ILE A 79 15.79 -18.27 40.52
CA ILE A 79 15.56 -19.71 40.72
C ILE A 79 16.83 -20.41 41.25
N GLN A 80 18.03 -19.97 40.86
CA GLN A 80 19.27 -20.63 41.28
C GLN A 80 19.51 -20.63 42.80
N ARG A 81 18.96 -19.65 43.54
CA ARG A 81 19.15 -19.52 45.01
C ARG A 81 20.61 -19.56 45.47
N THR A 82 21.55 -19.11 44.64
CA THR A 82 22.99 -19.01 44.95
C THR A 82 23.41 -17.55 45.14
N ASP A 83 24.55 -17.31 45.81
CA ASP A 83 25.14 -15.96 45.92
C ASP A 83 25.47 -15.37 44.55
N ARG A 84 25.91 -16.22 43.61
CA ARG A 84 26.16 -15.83 42.23
C ARG A 84 24.88 -15.42 41.52
N GLY A 85 23.79 -16.18 41.69
CA GLY A 85 22.46 -15.82 41.19
C GLY A 85 21.97 -14.49 41.77
N LYS A 86 22.22 -14.22 43.06
CA LYS A 86 21.88 -12.93 43.70
C LYS A 86 22.65 -11.76 43.06
N GLN A 87 23.95 -11.92 42.80
CA GLN A 87 24.77 -10.90 42.13
C GLN A 87 24.26 -10.62 40.71
N VAL A 88 24.02 -11.67 39.91
CA VAL A 88 23.49 -11.55 38.55
C VAL A 88 22.12 -10.88 38.55
N ARG A 89 21.23 -11.25 39.48
CA ARG A 89 19.91 -10.62 39.63
C ARG A 89 20.01 -9.13 39.97
N GLN A 90 20.88 -8.75 40.91
CA GLN A 90 21.09 -7.34 41.27
C GLN A 90 21.63 -6.53 40.09
N TYR A 91 22.53 -7.13 39.31
CA TYR A 91 23.05 -6.53 38.09
C TYR A 91 21.94 -6.28 37.06
N PHE A 92 21.09 -7.26 36.78
CA PHE A 92 19.96 -7.09 35.86
C PHE A 92 18.93 -6.06 36.33
N ILE A 93 18.63 -6.00 37.64
CA ILE A 93 17.75 -4.97 38.21
C ILE A 93 18.33 -3.58 37.99
N GLN A 94 19.65 -3.41 38.13
CA GLN A 94 20.28 -2.11 37.90
C GLN A 94 20.21 -1.71 36.41
N ILE A 95 20.50 -2.65 35.50
CA ILE A 95 20.36 -2.44 34.06
C ILE A 95 18.94 -2.05 33.70
N GLU A 96 17.93 -2.74 34.25
CA GLU A 96 16.53 -2.42 34.01
C GLU A 96 16.17 -1.01 34.50
N LYS A 97 16.68 -0.59 35.66
CA LYS A 97 16.48 0.77 36.18
C LYS A 97 17.10 1.82 35.26
N ASP A 98 18.35 1.59 34.83
CA ASP A 98 19.05 2.50 33.93
C ASP A 98 18.37 2.53 32.55
N PHE A 99 17.85 1.39 32.10
CA PHE A 99 17.11 1.23 30.86
C PHE A 99 15.76 1.95 30.89
N ASN A 100 15.10 1.97 32.04
CA ASN A 100 13.83 2.65 32.30
C ASN A 100 14.00 4.09 32.80
N SER A 101 15.21 4.66 32.73
CA SER A 101 15.40 6.08 33.03
C SER A 101 14.58 6.94 32.05
N PRO A 102 14.01 8.08 32.49
CA PRO A 102 13.24 8.95 31.62
C PRO A 102 13.98 9.35 30.34
N GLU A 103 15.29 9.60 30.45
CA GLU A 103 16.15 9.99 29.33
C GLU A 103 16.29 8.85 28.32
N LYS A 104 16.49 7.62 28.80
CA LYS A 104 16.62 6.44 27.93
C LYS A 104 15.30 6.13 27.23
N ILE A 105 14.18 6.13 27.96
CA ILE A 105 12.85 5.91 27.37
C ILE A 105 12.56 6.95 26.27
N MET A 106 12.82 8.23 26.56
CA MET A 106 12.60 9.30 25.60
C MET A 106 13.47 9.15 24.34
N ALA A 107 14.75 8.79 24.49
CA ALA A 107 15.64 8.55 23.35
C ALA A 107 15.13 7.43 22.44
N ARG A 108 14.58 6.35 23.01
CA ARG A 108 13.98 5.25 22.22
C ARG A 108 12.73 5.69 21.49
N ALA A 109 11.85 6.41 22.19
CA ALA A 109 10.61 6.91 21.64
C ALA A 109 10.88 7.84 20.44
N LEU A 110 11.88 8.71 20.54
CA LEU A 110 12.30 9.57 19.45
C LEU A 110 12.80 8.77 18.24
N LEU A 111 13.66 7.77 18.46
CA LEU A 111 14.18 6.92 17.37
C LEU A 111 13.06 6.14 16.65
N LEU A 112 12.08 5.61 17.40
CA LEU A 112 10.92 4.94 16.81
C LEU A 112 10.03 5.92 16.04
N ALA A 113 9.82 7.13 16.57
CA ALA A 113 9.07 8.18 15.89
C ALA A 113 9.74 8.58 14.57
N ASP A 114 11.06 8.78 14.56
CA ASP A 114 11.82 9.13 13.36
C ASP A 114 11.75 8.02 12.29
N LYS A 115 11.91 6.75 12.69
CA LYS A 115 11.71 5.60 11.80
C LYS A 115 10.30 5.58 11.21
N LYS A 116 9.28 5.86 12.05
CA LYS A 116 7.89 5.87 11.61
C LYS A 116 7.62 7.02 10.65
N ILE A 117 8.15 8.21 10.92
CA ILE A 117 8.06 9.36 10.03
C ILE A 117 8.70 9.03 8.68
N ALA A 118 9.92 8.49 8.66
CA ALA A 118 10.61 8.12 7.41
C ALA A 118 9.84 7.07 6.59
N SER A 119 9.21 6.10 7.25
CA SER A 119 8.35 5.12 6.59
C SER A 119 7.09 5.78 6.01
N LEU A 120 6.43 6.66 6.77
CA LEU A 120 5.23 7.36 6.32
C LEU A 120 5.52 8.34 5.18
N THR A 121 6.64 9.05 5.22
CA THR A 121 7.04 9.95 4.13
C THR A 121 7.29 9.18 2.84
N THR A 122 7.96 8.02 2.93
CA THR A 122 8.17 7.14 1.77
C THR A 122 6.84 6.63 1.21
N GLN A 123 5.91 6.21 2.06
CA GLN A 123 4.57 5.76 1.63
C GLN A 123 3.78 6.89 0.97
N ASN A 124 3.82 8.09 1.52
CA ASN A 124 3.14 9.25 0.93
C ASN A 124 3.72 9.59 -0.44
N GLN A 125 5.04 9.56 -0.61
CA GLN A 125 5.67 9.79 -1.91
C GLN A 125 5.25 8.74 -2.95
N GLN A 126 5.15 7.46 -2.56
CA GLN A 126 4.67 6.41 -3.45
C GLN A 126 3.21 6.64 -3.87
N LEU A 127 2.34 6.97 -2.90
CA LEU A 127 0.94 7.27 -3.17
C LEU A 127 0.77 8.51 -4.06
N GLU A 128 1.59 9.54 -3.87
CA GLU A 128 1.60 10.73 -4.72
C GLU A 128 1.99 10.38 -6.17
N GLN A 129 2.99 9.52 -6.36
CA GLN A 129 3.39 9.03 -7.69
C GLN A 129 2.29 8.19 -8.35
N GLU A 130 1.69 7.25 -7.63
CA GLU A 130 0.57 6.44 -8.15
C GLU A 130 -0.61 7.32 -8.56
N LEU A 131 -0.89 8.36 -7.77
CA LEU A 131 -1.95 9.31 -8.04
C LEU A 131 -1.64 10.20 -9.25
N GLU A 132 -0.38 10.59 -9.46
CA GLU A 132 0.06 11.33 -10.64
C GLU A 132 -0.11 10.50 -11.92
N VAL A 133 0.34 9.23 -11.92
CA VAL A 133 0.14 8.30 -13.05
C VAL A 133 -1.36 8.09 -13.32
N ALA A 134 -2.17 7.89 -12.28
CA ALA A 134 -3.61 7.74 -12.43
C ALA A 134 -4.29 9.02 -12.97
N ARG A 135 -3.80 10.21 -12.60
CA ARG A 135 -4.27 11.48 -13.15
C ARG A 135 -3.93 11.61 -14.63
N GLU A 136 -2.71 11.22 -15.03
CA GLU A 136 -2.32 11.23 -16.45
C GLU A 136 -3.22 10.30 -17.28
N GLN A 137 -3.55 9.12 -16.78
CA GLN A 137 -4.47 8.16 -17.42
C GLN A 137 -5.93 8.64 -17.52
N THR A 138 -6.30 9.74 -16.87
CA THR A 138 -7.67 10.29 -16.88
C THR A 138 -7.76 11.64 -17.60
N ARG A 139 -6.71 12.03 -18.36
CA ARG A 139 -6.63 13.34 -19.04
C ARG A 139 -7.86 13.64 -19.90
N TYR A 140 -8.33 12.67 -20.71
CA TYR A 140 -9.53 12.86 -21.53
C TYR A 140 -10.82 12.92 -20.70
N LEU A 141 -10.90 12.14 -19.60
CA LEU A 141 -12.04 12.18 -18.69
C LEU A 141 -12.20 13.56 -18.04
N ASN A 142 -11.10 14.21 -17.65
CA ASN A 142 -11.14 15.57 -17.12
C ASN A 142 -11.67 16.58 -18.17
N VAL A 143 -11.25 16.45 -19.43
CA VAL A 143 -11.79 17.28 -20.54
C VAL A 143 -13.29 17.08 -20.76
N ILE A 144 -13.79 15.84 -20.61
CA ILE A 144 -15.23 15.55 -20.65
C ILE A 144 -15.93 16.28 -19.48
N LEU A 145 -15.41 16.14 -18.26
CA LEU A 145 -16.03 16.65 -17.04
C LEU A 145 -16.07 18.19 -16.95
N ASP A 146 -15.11 18.89 -17.54
CA ASP A 146 -15.05 20.36 -17.53
C ASP A 146 -16.11 21.03 -18.42
N SER A 147 -16.57 20.35 -19.48
CA SER A 147 -17.57 20.89 -20.40
C SER A 147 -19.00 20.47 -19.99
N LYS A 148 -19.93 21.40 -19.80
CA LYS A 148 -21.32 21.06 -19.42
C LYS A 148 -22.27 20.85 -20.59
N ASP A 149 -21.91 21.36 -21.78
CA ASP A 149 -22.80 21.38 -22.93
C ASP A 149 -22.75 20.07 -23.74
N PRO A 150 -23.87 19.62 -24.33
CA PRO A 150 -23.87 18.54 -25.31
C PRO A 150 -23.12 18.94 -26.58
N ILE A 151 -22.33 18.01 -27.12
CA ILE A 151 -21.49 18.26 -28.29
C ILE A 151 -21.88 17.40 -29.50
N LEU A 152 -21.50 17.85 -30.69
CA LEU A 152 -21.73 17.10 -31.92
C LEU A 152 -20.77 15.93 -32.04
N ILE A 153 -21.21 14.88 -32.72
CA ILE A 153 -20.38 13.71 -33.03
C ILE A 153 -19.12 14.05 -33.84
N THR A 154 -19.14 15.17 -34.57
CA THR A 154 -17.99 15.67 -35.32
C THR A 154 -16.83 16.06 -34.40
N GLN A 155 -17.12 16.68 -33.25
CA GLN A 155 -16.11 17.07 -32.28
C GLN A 155 -15.53 15.83 -31.60
N ILE A 156 -16.39 14.89 -31.18
CA ILE A 156 -15.94 13.62 -30.60
C ILE A 156 -15.08 12.85 -31.59
N ALA A 157 -15.48 12.74 -32.86
CA ALA A 157 -14.69 12.02 -33.86
C ALA A 157 -13.28 12.63 -34.05
N GLN A 158 -13.15 13.96 -33.98
CA GLN A 158 -11.85 14.64 -34.02
C GLN A 158 -10.97 14.27 -32.83
N ASP A 159 -11.54 14.18 -31.62
CA ASP A 159 -10.80 13.77 -30.41
C ASP A 159 -10.15 12.37 -30.60
N TYR A 160 -10.70 11.52 -31.47
CA TYR A 160 -10.19 10.18 -31.81
C TYR A 160 -9.42 10.10 -33.14
N GLY A 161 -9.18 11.24 -33.81
CA GLY A 161 -8.50 11.28 -35.10
C GLY A 161 -9.30 10.66 -36.25
N MET A 162 -10.63 10.60 -36.13
CA MET A 162 -11.51 10.00 -37.13
C MET A 162 -12.40 11.05 -37.78
N SER A 163 -12.81 10.80 -39.03
CA SER A 163 -13.92 11.54 -39.61
C SER A 163 -15.23 11.18 -38.91
N ALA A 164 -16.20 12.09 -38.85
CA ALA A 164 -17.53 11.79 -38.31
C ALA A 164 -18.21 10.61 -39.03
N LYS A 165 -17.93 10.42 -40.33
CA LYS A 165 -18.42 9.27 -41.10
C LYS A 165 -17.83 7.95 -40.59
N GLN A 166 -16.51 7.92 -40.39
CA GLN A 166 -15.81 6.75 -39.88
C GLN A 166 -16.22 6.44 -38.44
N PHE A 167 -16.26 7.45 -37.57
CA PHE A 167 -16.63 7.27 -36.17
C PHE A 167 -18.08 6.76 -36.04
N ASN A 168 -19.02 7.30 -36.81
CA ASN A 168 -20.39 6.80 -36.84
C ASN A 168 -20.49 5.35 -37.35
N LYS A 169 -19.61 4.94 -38.29
CA LYS A 169 -19.52 3.56 -38.77
C LYS A 169 -19.04 2.64 -37.64
N THR A 170 -17.98 3.00 -36.93
CA THR A 170 -17.47 2.26 -35.77
C THR A 170 -18.56 2.07 -34.71
N LEU A 171 -19.27 3.15 -34.33
CA LEU A 171 -20.35 3.05 -33.35
C LEU A 171 -21.54 2.20 -33.83
N LYS A 172 -21.75 2.10 -35.15
CA LYS A 172 -22.77 1.22 -35.72
C LYS A 172 -22.33 -0.24 -35.63
N GLU A 173 -21.07 -0.53 -35.93
CA GLU A 173 -20.47 -1.87 -35.85
C GLU A 173 -20.43 -2.38 -34.40
N LEU A 174 -20.15 -1.49 -33.44
CA LEU A 174 -20.23 -1.77 -32.00
C LEU A 174 -21.68 -1.82 -31.46
N GLY A 175 -22.69 -1.71 -32.32
CA GLY A 175 -24.08 -1.84 -31.92
C GLY A 175 -24.62 -0.71 -31.03
N VAL A 176 -23.99 0.48 -31.05
CA VAL A 176 -24.39 1.63 -30.21
C VAL A 176 -25.52 2.45 -30.86
N GLN A 177 -25.39 2.72 -32.16
CA GLN A 177 -26.33 3.56 -32.89
C GLN A 177 -26.63 3.04 -34.31
N ARG A 178 -27.73 3.53 -34.87
CA ARG A 178 -28.17 3.24 -36.25
C ARG A 178 -28.64 4.51 -36.94
N PHE A 179 -28.63 4.49 -38.26
CA PHE A 179 -29.08 5.61 -39.08
C PHE A 179 -30.54 5.41 -39.49
N VAL A 180 -31.42 6.36 -39.16
CA VAL A 180 -32.85 6.32 -39.46
C VAL A 180 -33.30 7.71 -39.92
N ASN A 181 -33.97 7.79 -41.07
CA ASN A 181 -34.59 9.02 -41.61
C ASN A 181 -33.67 10.25 -41.58
N GLY A 182 -32.38 10.09 -41.89
CA GLY A 182 -31.43 11.20 -41.92
C GLY A 182 -30.73 11.51 -40.59
N GLN A 183 -30.99 10.75 -39.52
CA GLN A 183 -30.44 10.99 -38.18
C GLN A 183 -29.83 9.71 -37.56
N TRP A 184 -28.74 9.88 -36.82
CA TRP A 184 -28.16 8.82 -36.01
C TRP A 184 -28.89 8.71 -34.67
N ILE A 185 -29.45 7.55 -34.37
CA ILE A 185 -30.20 7.29 -33.13
C ILE A 185 -29.67 6.04 -32.44
N LEU A 186 -29.78 5.99 -31.11
CA LEU A 186 -29.30 4.85 -30.32
C LEU A 186 -30.14 3.59 -30.56
N TYR A 187 -29.47 2.42 -30.48
CA TYR A 187 -30.18 1.14 -30.37
C TYR A 187 -30.98 1.05 -29.07
N ARG A 188 -32.01 0.20 -29.07
CA ARG A 188 -32.97 0.03 -27.97
C ARG A 188 -32.30 -0.15 -26.61
N LEU A 189 -31.17 -0.86 -26.57
CA LEU A 189 -30.38 -1.12 -25.36
C LEU A 189 -29.83 0.16 -24.68
N TYR A 190 -29.65 1.24 -25.44
CA TYR A 190 -29.02 2.48 -24.97
C TYR A 190 -29.98 3.67 -24.91
N GLN A 191 -31.23 3.50 -25.37
CA GLN A 191 -32.27 4.53 -25.29
C GLN A 191 -32.67 4.81 -23.83
N GLY A 192 -33.08 6.04 -23.54
CA GLY A 192 -33.52 6.46 -22.20
C GLY A 192 -32.41 6.62 -21.15
N LYS A 193 -31.16 6.26 -21.46
CA LYS A 193 -30.03 6.37 -20.52
C LYS A 193 -29.41 7.77 -20.41
N GLY A 194 -29.89 8.71 -21.22
CA GLY A 194 -29.42 10.11 -21.24
C GLY A 194 -28.08 10.33 -21.96
N TYR A 195 -27.66 9.40 -22.83
CA TYR A 195 -26.39 9.51 -23.58
C TYR A 195 -26.43 10.51 -24.74
N ILE A 196 -27.60 10.72 -25.33
CA ILE A 196 -27.80 11.69 -26.42
C ILE A 196 -28.91 12.67 -26.06
N ALA A 197 -28.88 13.83 -26.69
CA ALA A 197 -29.96 14.79 -26.74
C ALA A 197 -30.20 15.21 -28.20
N SER A 198 -31.35 15.84 -28.45
CA SER A 198 -31.69 16.41 -29.75
C SER A 198 -31.49 17.92 -29.68
N LYS A 199 -30.75 18.48 -30.63
CA LYS A 199 -30.60 19.93 -30.78
C LYS A 199 -31.13 20.36 -32.14
N THR A 200 -32.09 21.28 -32.12
CA THR A 200 -32.67 21.86 -33.34
C THR A 200 -31.80 22.99 -33.83
N PHE A 201 -31.46 22.96 -35.11
CA PHE A 201 -30.72 24.00 -35.80
C PHE A 201 -31.60 24.59 -36.89
N THR A 202 -31.60 25.91 -37.01
CA THR A 202 -32.23 26.64 -38.09
C THR A 202 -31.24 26.83 -39.23
N TYR A 203 -31.71 26.77 -40.47
CA TYR A 203 -30.93 27.09 -41.66
C TYR A 203 -31.82 27.75 -42.70
N GLU A 204 -31.25 28.62 -43.51
CA GLU A 204 -31.97 29.22 -44.64
C GLU A 204 -31.83 28.31 -45.87
N ASP A 205 -32.96 28.00 -46.51
CA ASP A 205 -32.96 27.29 -47.78
C ASP A 205 -32.61 28.22 -48.94
N ARG A 206 -32.34 27.66 -50.13
CA ARG A 206 -32.03 28.39 -51.37
C ARG A 206 -33.07 29.42 -51.78
N THR A 207 -34.29 29.31 -51.24
CA THR A 207 -35.41 30.22 -51.46
C THR A 207 -35.52 31.32 -50.39
N GLY A 208 -34.56 31.42 -49.47
CA GLY A 208 -34.57 32.37 -48.35
C GLY A 208 -35.53 32.01 -47.21
N ALA A 209 -36.16 30.82 -47.25
CA ALA A 209 -37.07 30.37 -46.20
C ALA A 209 -36.30 29.72 -45.05
N VAL A 210 -36.60 30.14 -43.81
CA VAL A 210 -36.03 29.53 -42.59
C VAL A 210 -36.62 28.14 -42.39
N ARG A 211 -35.76 27.12 -42.37
CA ARG A 211 -36.09 25.73 -42.08
C ARG A 211 -35.39 25.29 -40.81
N THR A 212 -35.89 24.20 -40.21
CA THR A 212 -35.28 23.58 -39.04
C THR A 212 -34.82 22.16 -39.36
N LYS A 213 -33.74 21.74 -38.72
CA LYS A 213 -33.22 20.38 -38.76
C LYS A 213 -32.81 19.96 -37.36
N ILE A 214 -33.17 18.74 -36.98
CA ILE A 214 -32.77 18.16 -35.70
C ILE A 214 -31.49 17.38 -35.91
N ASN A 215 -30.49 17.63 -35.07
CA ASN A 215 -29.27 16.85 -34.99
C ASN A 215 -29.20 16.12 -33.65
N THR A 216 -28.61 14.92 -33.67
CA THR A 216 -28.21 14.20 -32.46
C THR A 216 -26.93 14.79 -31.92
N VAL A 217 -26.95 15.17 -30.64
CA VAL A 217 -25.78 15.59 -29.87
C VAL A 217 -25.56 14.61 -28.72
N TRP A 218 -24.31 14.48 -28.29
CA TRP A 218 -23.89 13.60 -27.21
C TRP A 218 -23.74 14.40 -25.93
N THR A 219 -24.33 13.91 -24.84
CA THR A 219 -24.15 14.49 -23.50
C THR A 219 -22.80 14.07 -22.93
N GLN A 220 -22.35 14.70 -21.84
CA GLN A 220 -21.12 14.24 -21.16
C GLN A 220 -21.22 12.81 -20.66
N LYS A 221 -22.40 12.41 -20.14
CA LYS A 221 -22.70 11.02 -19.81
C LYS A 221 -22.56 10.09 -21.02
N GLY A 222 -22.97 10.57 -22.19
CA GLY A 222 -22.78 9.86 -23.46
C GLY A 222 -21.32 9.76 -23.89
N ARG A 223 -20.54 10.84 -23.75
CA ARG A 223 -19.09 10.83 -24.04
C ARG A 223 -18.33 9.88 -23.13
N LEU A 224 -18.64 9.88 -21.83
CA LEU A 224 -18.07 8.94 -20.86
C LEU A 224 -18.37 7.50 -21.27
N PHE A 225 -19.64 7.20 -21.60
CA PHE A 225 -20.03 5.89 -22.11
C PHE A 225 -19.27 5.50 -23.38
N LEU A 226 -19.11 6.43 -24.33
CA LEU A 226 -18.33 6.16 -25.55
C LEU A 226 -16.87 5.88 -25.23
N TYR A 227 -16.25 6.65 -24.34
CA TYR A 227 -14.88 6.43 -23.90
C TYR A 227 -14.70 5.04 -23.28
N GLU A 228 -15.52 4.69 -22.27
CA GLU A 228 -15.45 3.39 -21.61
C GLU A 228 -15.68 2.21 -22.56
N LEU A 229 -16.55 2.40 -23.57
CA LEU A 229 -16.81 1.38 -24.58
C LEU A 229 -15.64 1.24 -25.56
N LEU A 230 -15.12 2.36 -26.07
CA LEU A 230 -14.07 2.38 -27.07
C LEU A 230 -12.72 1.97 -26.49
N ALA A 231 -12.42 2.33 -25.24
CA ALA A 231 -11.21 1.90 -24.54
C ALA A 231 -11.13 0.37 -24.37
N LYS A 232 -12.28 -0.32 -24.21
CA LYS A 232 -12.31 -1.80 -24.17
C LYS A 232 -11.96 -2.46 -25.50
N GLU A 233 -12.12 -1.74 -26.59
CA GLU A 233 -11.79 -2.16 -27.95
C GLU A 233 -10.43 -1.60 -28.40
N ASP A 234 -9.62 -1.07 -27.47
CA ASP A 234 -8.31 -0.44 -27.72
C ASP A 234 -8.38 0.78 -28.67
N ILE A 235 -9.54 1.45 -28.69
CA ILE A 235 -9.77 2.68 -29.45
C ILE A 235 -9.70 3.87 -28.49
N LEU A 236 -8.49 4.41 -28.30
CA LEU A 236 -8.26 5.55 -27.40
C LEU A 236 -8.33 6.89 -28.14
N PRO A 237 -8.70 8.00 -27.47
CA PRO A 237 -8.61 9.35 -28.03
C PRO A 237 -7.15 9.73 -28.29
N LEU A 238 -6.89 10.64 -29.22
CA LEU A 238 -5.53 11.10 -29.58
C LEU A 238 -4.75 11.61 -28.37
N ILE A 239 -5.44 12.27 -27.45
CA ILE A 239 -4.88 12.86 -26.23
C ILE A 239 -4.31 11.82 -25.25
N GLU A 240 -4.62 10.53 -25.42
CA GLU A 240 -4.11 9.43 -24.59
C GLU A 240 -3.18 8.48 -25.36
N ARG A 241 -2.92 8.75 -26.65
CA ARG A 241 -1.99 7.97 -27.47
C ARG A 241 -0.57 8.55 -27.48
N GLU A 242 -0.38 9.69 -26.82
CA GLU A 242 0.91 10.37 -26.60
C GLU A 242 1.50 9.95 -25.26
#